data_AF-A0A6M4YRQ5-F1
#
_entry.id   AF-A0A6M4YRQ5-F1
#
_cell.length_a   1.000
_cell.length_b   1.000
_cell.length_c   1.000
_cell.angle_alpha   90.00
_cell.angle_beta   90.00
_cell.angle_gamma   90.00
#
_symmetry.space_group_name_H-M   'P 1'
#
loop_
_entity.id
_entity.type
_entity.pdbx_description
1 polymer ?
#
loop_
_entity_poly.entity_id
_entity_poly.type
_entity_poly.pdbx_seq_one_letter_code
_entity_poly.pdbx_strand_id
1 'polypeptide(L)'
;MNKFQVFSTPEAPAAFTLLDMASASFLADKAVLLAQGFEVIGDPILAPDARTAAESHQLNMADPSRPYGGPSTISLFAYTLLHAPRLFGKGKPPRR
;
A
#
# COMPACT_ATOMS: atom_id res chain seq x y z
N MET A 1 -4.99 -8.30 -2.99
CA MET A 1 -4.20 -7.04 -3.01
C MET A 1 -2.77 -7.43 -2.77
N ASN A 2 -1.86 -7.00 -3.63
CA ASN A 2 -0.45 -7.32 -3.49
C ASN A 2 0.17 -6.37 -2.46
N LYS A 3 1.29 -6.79 -1.89
CA LYS A 3 2.04 -6.00 -0.92
C LYS A 3 3.36 -5.63 -1.56
N PHE A 4 3.64 -4.35 -1.61
CA PHE A 4 4.88 -3.83 -2.16
C PHE A 4 5.75 -3.32 -1.02
N GLN A 5 6.98 -3.81 -0.97
CA GLN A 5 7.99 -3.31 -0.03
C GLN A 5 8.84 -2.25 -0.74
N VAL A 6 8.99 -1.11 -0.08
CA VAL A 6 9.77 0.03 -0.59
C VAL A 6 11.20 -0.08 -0.09
N PHE A 7 12.15 0.11 -1.00
CA PHE A 7 13.58 0.13 -0.74
C PHE A 7 14.16 1.46 -1.20
N SER A 8 14.97 2.12 -0.39
CA SER A 8 15.71 3.31 -0.82
C SER A 8 17.02 3.44 -0.05
N THR A 9 17.93 4.25 -0.57
CA THR A 9 19.22 4.54 0.05
C THR A 9 19.11 5.77 0.95
N PRO A 10 19.83 5.83 2.08
CA PRO A 10 19.83 7.00 2.96
C PRO A 10 20.34 8.28 2.29
N GLU A 11 21.18 8.17 1.25
CA GLU A 11 21.68 9.32 0.49
C GLU A 11 20.62 9.95 -0.44
N ALA A 12 19.64 9.16 -0.88
CA ALA A 12 18.66 9.57 -1.89
C ALA A 12 17.28 8.92 -1.64
N PRO A 13 16.53 9.35 -0.60
CA PRO A 13 15.22 8.78 -0.27
C PRO A 13 14.17 8.95 -1.38
N ALA A 14 14.38 9.89 -2.30
CA ALA A 14 13.53 10.08 -3.48
C ALA A 14 13.78 9.02 -4.58
N ALA A 15 14.94 8.37 -4.58
CA ALA A 15 15.26 7.26 -5.47
C ALA A 15 14.90 5.95 -4.76
N PHE A 16 13.66 5.50 -4.98
CA PHE A 16 13.13 4.29 -4.36
C PHE A 16 12.85 3.19 -5.38
N THR A 17 12.93 1.95 -4.92
CA THR A 17 12.59 0.74 -5.67
C THR A 17 11.44 0.02 -4.95
N LEU A 18 10.52 -0.54 -5.73
CA LEU A 18 9.37 -1.30 -5.22
C LEU A 18 9.55 -2.77 -5.59
N LEU A 19 9.44 -3.65 -4.59
CA LEU A 19 9.39 -5.10 -4.82
C LEU A 19 8.03 -5.65 -4.40
N ASP A 20 7.43 -6.44 -5.28
CA ASP A 20 6.24 -7.22 -4.95
C ASP A 20 6.61 -8.38 -4.03
N MET A 21 6.05 -8.39 -2.83
CA MET A 21 6.27 -9.45 -1.84
C MET A 21 5.64 -10.79 -2.26
N ALA A 22 4.68 -10.79 -3.19
CA ALA A 22 4.08 -12.00 -3.74
C ALA A 22 4.93 -12.63 -4.87
N SER A 23 5.97 -11.95 -5.34
CA SER A 23 6.87 -12.47 -6.38
C SER A 23 7.70 -13.63 -5.86
N ALA A 24 7.86 -14.69 -6.66
CA ALA A 24 8.73 -15.82 -6.34
C ALA A 24 10.21 -15.40 -6.20
N SER A 25 10.61 -14.32 -6.89
CA SER A 25 11.97 -13.77 -6.85
C SER A 25 12.20 -12.78 -5.72
N PHE A 26 11.17 -12.46 -4.92
CA PHE A 26 11.21 -11.40 -3.91
C PHE A 26 12.43 -11.47 -2.98
N LEU A 27 12.75 -12.67 -2.48
CA LEU A 27 13.88 -12.85 -1.55
C LEU A 27 15.24 -12.64 -2.23
N ALA A 28 15.36 -13.06 -3.49
CA ALA A 28 16.59 -12.88 -4.27
C ALA A 28 16.80 -11.40 -4.59
N ASP A 29 15.75 -10.74 -5.10
CA ASP A 29 15.78 -9.31 -5.44
C ASP A 29 16.06 -8.46 -4.20
N LYS A 30 15.43 -8.81 -3.05
CA LYS A 30 15.68 -8.15 -1.77
C LYS A 30 17.14 -8.29 -1.34
N ALA A 31 17.73 -9.48 -1.45
CA ALA A 31 19.13 -9.69 -1.06
C ALA A 31 20.08 -8.84 -1.92
N VAL A 32 19.80 -8.71 -3.21
CA VAL A 32 20.56 -7.84 -4.13
C VAL A 32 20.45 -6.37 -3.72
N LEU A 33 19.25 -5.89 -3.42
CA LEU A 33 19.03 -4.50 -2.98
C LEU A 33 19.74 -4.21 -1.65
N LEU A 34 19.64 -5.11 -0.67
CA LEU A 34 20.34 -4.96 0.61
C LEU A 34 21.86 -4.95 0.43
N ALA A 35 22.41 -5.78 -0.46
CA ALA A 35 23.84 -5.81 -0.77
C ALA A 35 24.31 -4.52 -1.48
N GLN A 36 23.42 -3.85 -2.21
CA GLN A 36 23.67 -2.54 -2.84
C GLN A 36 23.56 -1.37 -1.86
N GLY A 37 23.21 -1.62 -0.59
CA GLY A 37 23.05 -0.58 0.43
C GLY A 37 21.66 0.07 0.45
N PHE A 38 20.67 -0.53 -0.20
CA PHE A 38 19.28 -0.11 -0.01
C PHE A 38 18.76 -0.60 1.33
N GLU A 39 17.94 0.23 1.97
CA GLU A 39 17.25 -0.08 3.20
C GLU A 39 15.75 -0.16 2.96
N VAL A 40 15.07 -0.97 3.76
CA VAL A 40 13.60 -1.05 3.74
C VAL A 40 13.05 0.21 4.40
N ILE A 41 12.21 0.95 3.69
CA ILE A 41 11.62 2.19 4.22
C ILE A 41 10.12 2.03 4.44
N GLY A 42 9.72 2.20 5.70
CA GLY A 42 8.34 2.20 6.15
C GLY A 42 7.66 0.83 6.01
N ASP A 43 6.33 0.84 6.17
CA ASP A 43 5.50 -0.36 6.13
C ASP A 43 5.17 -0.82 4.70
N PRO A 44 4.89 -2.11 4.48
CA PRO A 44 4.47 -2.60 3.17
C PRO A 44 3.21 -1.90 2.67
N ILE A 45 3.26 -1.39 1.43
CA ILE A 45 2.14 -0.70 0.80
C ILE A 45 1.21 -1.73 0.16
N LEU A 46 -0.07 -1.68 0.52
CA LEU A 46 -1.12 -2.49 -0.10
C LEU A 46 -1.61 -1.84 -1.39
N ALA A 47 -1.26 -2.42 -2.52
CA ALA A 47 -1.66 -1.91 -3.83
C ALA A 47 -2.01 -3.06 -4.81
N PRO A 48 -2.85 -2.81 -5.81
CA PRO A 48 -3.12 -3.77 -6.88
C PRO A 48 -1.91 -3.96 -7.81
N ASP A 49 -1.11 -2.91 -8.00
CA ASP A 49 0.02 -2.87 -8.93
C ASP A 49 1.13 -1.93 -8.44
N ALA A 50 2.33 -2.09 -9.00
CA ALA A 50 3.52 -1.33 -8.62
C ALA A 50 3.38 0.18 -8.88
N ARG A 51 2.60 0.58 -9.88
CA ARG A 51 2.35 2.00 -10.18
C ARG A 51 1.53 2.65 -9.07
N THR A 52 0.45 2.00 -8.66
CA THR A 52 -0.40 2.45 -7.56
C THR A 52 0.40 2.50 -6.24
N ALA A 53 1.32 1.55 -6.02
CA ALA A 53 2.22 1.59 -4.87
C ALA A 53 3.18 2.79 -4.91
N ALA A 54 3.75 3.11 -6.08
CA ALA A 54 4.65 4.26 -6.27
C ALA A 54 3.92 5.59 -6.01
N GLU A 55 2.73 5.75 -6.58
CA GLU A 55 1.90 6.94 -6.38
C GLU A 55 1.54 7.11 -4.90
N SER A 56 1.19 6.02 -4.20
CA SER A 56 0.91 6.07 -2.76
C SER A 56 2.15 6.44 -1.93
N HIS A 57 3.34 5.95 -2.30
CA HIS A 57 4.59 6.30 -1.62
C HIS A 57 4.93 7.78 -1.80
N GLN A 58 4.83 8.30 -3.03
CA GLN A 58 5.06 9.71 -3.33
C GLN A 58 4.11 10.64 -2.58
N LEU A 59 2.82 10.26 -2.47
CA LEU A 59 1.85 11.00 -1.67
C LEU A 59 2.20 11.01 -0.18
N ASN A 60 2.73 9.91 0.36
CA ASN A 60 3.17 9.86 1.75
C ASN A 60 4.45 10.68 1.98
N MET A 61 5.33 10.80 0.99
CA MET A 61 6.49 11.70 1.08
C MET A 61 6.06 13.18 1.07
N ALA A 62 5.03 13.53 0.30
CA ALA A 62 4.49 14.89 0.25
C ALA A 62 3.65 15.24 1.49
N ASP A 63 2.98 14.26 2.09
CA ASP A 63 2.12 14.41 3.27
C ASP A 63 2.44 13.31 4.31
N PRO A 64 3.45 13.53 5.17
CA PRO A 64 3.88 12.55 6.17
C PRO A 64 2.87 12.35 7.31
N SER A 65 1.78 13.13 7.35
CA SER A 65 0.69 12.95 8.31
C SER A 65 -0.26 11.79 7.92
N ARG A 66 -0.13 11.27 6.69
CA ARG A 66 -0.92 10.15 6.21
C ARG A 66 -0.42 8.81 6.76
N PRO A 67 -1.33 7.88 7.09
CA PRO A 67 -0.93 6.53 7.48
C PRO A 67 -0.23 5.85 6.30
N TYR A 68 1.04 5.50 6.50
CA TYR A 68 1.84 4.80 5.51
C TYR A 68 1.22 3.42 5.22
N GLY A 69 0.96 3.11 3.94
CA GLY A 69 0.27 1.87 3.55
C GLY A 69 -1.25 1.83 3.78
N GLY A 70 -1.87 2.95 4.20
CA GLY A 70 -3.32 3.09 4.23
C GLY A 70 -3.91 3.15 2.82
N PRO A 71 -5.16 2.69 2.60
CA PRO A 71 -5.81 2.82 1.31
C PRO A 71 -5.80 4.29 0.89
N SER A 72 -5.30 4.58 -0.31
CA SER A 72 -5.46 5.89 -0.92
C SER A 72 -6.94 6.28 -0.84
N THR A 73 -7.25 7.57 -0.68
CA THR A 73 -8.64 8.06 -0.56
C THR A 73 -9.56 7.60 -1.71
N ILE A 74 -8.99 7.23 -2.86
CA ILE A 74 -9.68 6.58 -3.99
C ILE A 74 -10.10 5.13 -3.64
N SER A 75 -9.22 4.35 -2.98
CA SER A 75 -9.56 3.02 -2.46
C SER A 75 -10.55 3.06 -1.30
N LEU A 76 -10.55 4.10 -0.46
CA LEU A 76 -11.51 4.22 0.64
C LEU A 76 -12.96 4.36 0.12
N PHE A 77 -13.16 5.04 -1.01
CA PHE A 77 -14.46 5.12 -1.68
C PHE A 77 -14.89 3.77 -2.26
N ALA A 78 -13.97 3.02 -2.87
CA ALA A 78 -14.27 1.67 -3.39
C ALA A 78 -14.58 0.67 -2.26
N TYR A 79 -13.85 0.74 -1.14
CA TYR A 79 -14.06 -0.14 0.02
C TYR A 79 -15.40 0.15 0.73
N THR A 80 -15.76 1.43 0.88
CA THR A 80 -17.06 1.81 1.45
C THR A 80 -18.22 1.40 0.56
N LEU A 81 -18.12 1.52 -0.77
CA LEU A 81 -19.14 1.04 -1.71
C LEU A 81 -19.27 -0.49 -1.74
N LEU A 82 -18.16 -1.23 -1.72
CA LEU A 82 -18.18 -2.70 -1.80
C LEU A 82 -18.67 -3.35 -0.48
N HIS A 83 -18.49 -2.68 0.67
CA HIS A 83 -18.95 -3.15 1.98
C HIS A 83 -20.24 -2.46 2.49
N ALA A 84 -20.80 -1.50 1.75
CA ALA A 84 -22.06 -0.83 2.07
C ALA A 84 -23.27 -1.77 2.30
N PRO A 85 -23.45 -2.91 1.61
CA PRO A 85 -24.67 -3.71 1.83
C PRO A 85 -24.71 -4.39 3.21
N ARG A 86 -23.63 -4.32 4.01
CA ARG A 86 -23.62 -4.82 5.39
C ARG A 86 -23.91 -3.76 6.45
N LEU A 87 -23.91 -2.47 6.10
CA LEU A 87 -24.16 -1.38 7.06
C LEU A 87 -25.63 -0.92 7.08
N PHE A 88 -26.38 -1.15 6.01
CA PHE A 88 -27.84 -1.00 6.02
C PHE A 88 -28.49 -2.31 6.46
N GLY A 89 -28.43 -2.55 7.78
CA GLY A 89 -29.25 -3.57 8.43
C GLY A 89 -30.72 -3.40 8.05
N LYS A 90 -31.33 -4.50 7.59
CA LYS A 90 -32.77 -4.60 7.32
C LYS A 90 -33.56 -4.09 8.52
N GLY A 91 -34.17 -2.91 8.40
CA GLY A 91 -35.26 -2.49 9.28
C GLY A 91 -36.36 -3.55 9.21
N LYS A 92 -36.69 -4.16 10.35
CA LYS A 92 -37.86 -5.05 10.46
C LYS A 92 -39.12 -4.23 10.12
N PRO A 93 -40.05 -4.75 9.32
CA PRO A 93 -41.34 -4.07 9.13
C PRO A 93 -42.12 -4.09 10.46
N PRO A 94 -42.87 -3.01 10.78
CA PRO A 94 -43.70 -2.99 11.97
C PRO A 94 -44.80 -4.05 11.87
N ARG A 95 -44.89 -4.91 12.90
CA ARG A 95 -46.10 -5.69 13.17
C ARG A 95 -47.01 -4.87 14.08
N ARG A 96 -48.05 -4.29 13.50
CA ARG A 96 -49.45 -4.19 13.99
C ARG A 96 -50.11 -2.95 13.43
#